data_AF-A0A292SD02-F1
#
_entry.id   AF-A0A292SD02-F1
#
_cell.length_a   1.000
_cell.length_b   1.000
_cell.length_c   1.000
_cell.angle_alpha   90.00
_cell.angle_beta   90.00
_cell.angle_gamma   90.00
#
_symmetry.space_group_name_H-M   'P 1'
#
loop_
_entity.id
_entity.type
_entity.pdbx_description
1 polymer ?
#
loop_
_entity_poly.entity_id
_entity_poly.type
_entity_poly.pdbx_seq_one_letter_code
_entity_poly.pdbx_strand_id
1 'polypeptide(L)'
;MIMKKIILGLILTLFLTCSAYAASQNPNEIAYRNSVQSSLQVKDLYKSLRENFASDGGFVYYLKNRFKDFEVSRIAAVQVMYPLTGRVIKSYNGNHVLLTSNATIYLNNVEKEELRKVVDEYCKYNAYKFEYKDPQACSEARINSLFN
;
A
#
# COMPACT_ATOMS: atom_id res chain seq x y z
N MET A 1 -10.24 8.38 45.39
CA MET A 1 -9.75 7.00 45.15
C MET A 1 -10.68 6.15 44.29
N ILE A 2 -12.00 6.23 44.47
CA ILE A 2 -13.00 5.41 43.73
C ILE A 2 -12.96 5.65 42.21
N MET A 3 -12.85 6.92 41.77
CA MET A 3 -12.82 7.29 40.34
C MET A 3 -11.62 6.72 39.57
N LYS A 4 -10.44 6.63 40.20
CA LYS A 4 -9.24 6.03 39.59
C LYS A 4 -9.39 4.52 39.40
N LYS A 5 -10.09 3.82 40.30
CA LYS A 5 -10.35 2.37 40.18
C LYS A 5 -11.38 2.06 39.08
N ILE A 6 -12.36 2.94 38.89
CA ILE A 6 -13.36 2.82 37.80
C ILE A 6 -12.69 3.02 36.43
N ILE A 7 -11.85 4.04 36.28
CA ILE A 7 -11.10 4.30 35.04
C ILE A 7 -10.16 3.12 34.73
N LEU A 8 -9.46 2.59 35.74
CA LEU A 8 -8.58 1.43 35.56
C LEU A 8 -9.37 0.18 35.12
N GLY A 9 -10.56 -0.02 35.70
CA GLY A 9 -11.46 -1.12 35.32
C GLY A 9 -11.95 -1.01 33.87
N LEU A 10 -12.30 0.20 33.41
CA LEU A 10 -12.73 0.45 32.02
C LEU A 10 -11.59 0.22 31.01
N ILE A 11 -10.36 0.61 31.36
CA ILE A 11 -9.20 0.36 30.50
C ILE A 11 -8.92 -1.14 30.42
N LEU A 12 -8.96 -1.86 31.55
CA LEU A 12 -8.74 -3.31 31.56
C LEU A 12 -9.80 -4.07 30.75
N THR A 13 -11.07 -3.69 30.83
CA THR A 13 -12.12 -4.34 30.04
C THR A 13 -11.97 -4.06 28.55
N LEU A 14 -11.56 -2.85 28.15
CA LEU A 14 -11.23 -2.52 26.74
C LEU A 14 -10.06 -3.34 26.19
N PHE A 15 -9.00 -3.54 26.99
CA PHE A 15 -7.87 -4.37 26.57
C PHE A 15 -8.28 -5.84 26.43
N LEU A 16 -9.11 -6.38 27.34
CA LEU A 16 -9.58 -7.76 27.28
C LEU A 16 -10.51 -8.00 26.07
N THR A 17 -11.40 -7.05 25.76
CA THR A 17 -12.30 -7.18 24.59
C THR A 17 -11.54 -7.04 23.27
N CYS A 18 -10.55 -6.15 23.17
CA CYS A 18 -9.68 -6.07 21.99
C CYS A 18 -8.86 -7.35 21.77
N SER A 19 -8.37 -7.98 22.85
CA SER A 19 -7.59 -9.22 22.78
C SER A 19 -8.43 -10.40 22.31
N ALA A 20 -9.66 -10.54 22.83
CA ALA A 20 -10.59 -11.59 22.43
C ALA A 20 -11.08 -11.40 20.97
N TYR A 21 -11.30 -10.16 20.55
CA TYR A 21 -11.67 -9.85 19.17
C TYR A 21 -10.54 -10.17 18.19
N ALA A 22 -9.29 -9.77 18.49
CA ALA A 22 -8.12 -10.11 17.68
C ALA A 22 -7.89 -11.62 17.57
N ALA A 23 -8.13 -12.38 18.64
CA ALA A 23 -8.02 -13.85 18.65
C ALA A 23 -9.13 -14.57 17.87
N SER A 24 -10.29 -13.92 17.66
CA SER A 24 -11.43 -14.50 16.91
C SER A 24 -11.38 -14.26 15.39
N GLN A 25 -10.49 -13.38 14.92
CA GLN A 25 -10.45 -13.03 13.49
C GLN A 25 -9.75 -14.11 12.67
N ASN A 26 -10.38 -14.48 11.54
CA ASN A 26 -9.78 -15.41 10.58
C ASN A 26 -8.55 -14.74 9.93
N PRO A 27 -7.33 -15.30 10.08
CA PRO A 27 -6.10 -14.69 9.55
C PRO A 27 -6.12 -14.50 8.03
N ASN A 28 -6.82 -15.38 7.30
CA ASN A 28 -7.00 -15.22 5.85
C ASN A 28 -7.85 -14.00 5.50
N GLU A 29 -8.90 -13.71 6.27
CA GLU A 29 -9.76 -12.54 6.03
C GLU A 29 -9.01 -11.24 6.32
N ILE A 30 -8.25 -11.20 7.42
CA ILE A 30 -7.42 -10.05 7.78
C ILE A 30 -6.37 -9.79 6.69
N ALA A 31 -5.64 -10.83 6.27
CA ALA A 31 -4.61 -10.71 5.26
C ALA A 31 -5.20 -10.21 3.93
N TYR A 32 -6.32 -10.79 3.51
CA TYR A 32 -7.02 -10.35 2.29
C TYR A 32 -7.42 -8.88 2.37
N ARG A 33 -8.12 -8.46 3.44
CA ARG A 33 -8.52 -7.06 3.65
C ARG A 33 -7.31 -6.12 3.63
N ASN A 34 -6.21 -6.48 4.28
CA ASN A 34 -4.98 -5.69 4.27
C ASN A 34 -4.36 -5.59 2.88
N SER A 35 -4.40 -6.67 2.09
CA SER A 35 -3.89 -6.67 0.72
C SER A 35 -4.71 -5.79 -0.23
N VAL A 36 -6.04 -5.78 -0.07
CA VAL A 36 -6.94 -4.88 -0.78
C VAL A 36 -6.64 -3.43 -0.41
N GLN A 37 -6.54 -3.12 0.88
CA GLN A 37 -6.22 -1.77 1.35
C GLN A 37 -4.85 -1.30 0.84
N SER A 38 -3.83 -2.16 0.90
CA SER A 38 -2.49 -1.87 0.36
C SER A 38 -2.54 -1.58 -1.15
N SER A 39 -3.36 -2.31 -1.91
CA SER A 39 -3.52 -2.07 -3.35
C SER A 39 -4.22 -0.75 -3.66
N LEU A 40 -5.22 -0.37 -2.84
CA LEU A 40 -5.86 0.94 -2.94
C LEU A 40 -4.88 2.08 -2.66
N GLN A 41 -4.02 1.94 -1.64
CA GLN A 41 -3.00 2.94 -1.33
C GLN A 41 -2.03 3.17 -2.50
N VAL A 42 -1.60 2.11 -3.20
CA VAL A 42 -0.75 2.25 -4.39
C VAL A 42 -1.50 2.98 -5.50
N LYS A 43 -2.75 2.59 -5.77
CA LYS A 43 -3.58 3.24 -6.79
C LYS A 43 -3.78 4.73 -6.51
N ASP A 44 -4.06 5.08 -5.26
CA ASP A 44 -4.28 6.46 -4.83
C ASP A 44 -2.98 7.27 -4.92
N LEU A 45 -1.84 6.71 -4.52
CA LEU A 45 -0.53 7.34 -4.73
C LEU A 45 -0.29 7.68 -6.22
N TYR A 46 -0.54 6.73 -7.12
CA TYR A 46 -0.43 6.96 -8.57
C TYR A 46 -1.40 8.01 -9.10
N LYS A 47 -2.59 8.11 -8.51
CA LYS A 47 -3.54 9.17 -8.84
C LYS A 47 -3.01 10.52 -8.38
N SER A 48 -2.61 10.65 -7.11
CA SER A 48 -2.10 11.89 -6.54
C SER A 48 -0.82 12.37 -7.22
N LEU A 49 0.08 11.47 -7.61
CA LEU A 49 1.27 11.83 -8.39
C LEU A 49 0.89 12.39 -9.77
N ARG A 50 -0.06 11.77 -10.47
CA ARG A 50 -0.51 12.27 -11.78
C ARG A 50 -1.20 13.63 -11.67
N GLU A 51 -1.94 13.87 -10.60
CA GLU A 51 -2.55 15.18 -10.32
C GLU A 51 -1.48 16.23 -10.00
N ASN A 52 -0.48 15.88 -9.18
CA ASN A 52 0.65 16.76 -8.86
C ASN A 52 1.45 17.18 -10.10
N PHE A 53 1.70 16.24 -11.02
CA PHE A 53 2.48 16.49 -12.23
C PHE A 53 1.61 16.77 -13.48
N ALA A 54 0.35 17.19 -13.30
CA ALA A 54 -0.63 17.32 -14.39
C ALA A 54 -0.18 18.21 -15.56
N SER A 55 0.77 19.13 -15.33
CA SER A 55 1.30 20.02 -16.35
C SER A 55 2.40 19.41 -17.25
N ASP A 56 2.96 18.24 -16.89
CA ASP A 56 3.83 17.44 -17.76
C ASP A 56 3.10 16.17 -18.22
N GLY A 57 2.48 16.26 -19.41
CA GLY A 57 1.74 15.15 -20.00
C GLY A 57 2.59 13.90 -20.27
N GLY A 58 3.89 14.04 -20.50
CA GLY A 58 4.80 12.92 -20.73
C GLY A 58 5.01 12.11 -19.45
N PHE A 59 5.28 12.80 -18.33
CA PHE A 59 5.45 12.13 -17.05
C PHE A 59 4.14 11.54 -16.51
N VAL A 60 3.01 12.23 -16.70
CA VAL A 60 1.67 11.70 -16.37
C VAL A 60 1.36 10.42 -17.15
N TYR A 61 1.71 10.38 -18.44
CA TYR A 61 1.53 9.19 -19.27
C TYR A 61 2.41 8.03 -18.81
N TYR A 62 3.68 8.30 -18.48
CA TYR A 62 4.58 7.32 -17.88
C TYR A 62 4.01 6.73 -16.59
N LEU A 63 3.55 7.57 -15.64
CA LEU A 63 2.96 7.13 -14.37
C LEU A 63 1.73 6.23 -14.60
N LYS A 64 0.87 6.60 -15.56
CA LYS A 64 -0.31 5.80 -15.91
C LYS A 64 0.06 4.40 -16.42
N ASN A 65 1.05 4.32 -17.32
CA ASN A 65 1.47 3.03 -17.89
C ASN A 65 2.21 2.18 -16.85
N ARG A 66 3.12 2.78 -16.08
CA ARG A 66 3.85 2.07 -15.02
C ARG A 66 2.89 1.41 -14.02
N PHE A 67 1.84 2.10 -13.59
CA PHE A 67 0.83 1.53 -12.69
C PHE A 67 0.17 0.29 -13.31
N LYS A 68 -0.28 0.39 -14.56
CA LYS A 68 -0.90 -0.71 -15.30
C LYS A 68 0.03 -1.91 -15.40
N ASP A 69 1.28 -1.67 -15.80
CA ASP A 69 2.28 -2.72 -16.00
C ASP A 69 2.67 -3.38 -14.67
N PHE A 70 2.77 -2.59 -13.59
CA PHE A 70 2.98 -3.08 -12.23
C PHE A 70 1.81 -3.96 -11.77
N GLU A 71 0.55 -3.53 -11.93
CA GLU A 71 -0.60 -4.33 -11.49
C GLU A 71 -0.64 -5.70 -12.17
N VAL A 72 -0.43 -5.73 -13.49
CA VAL A 72 -0.38 -6.98 -14.27
C VAL A 72 0.78 -7.86 -13.82
N SER A 73 1.98 -7.28 -13.69
CA SER A 73 3.19 -8.01 -13.29
C SER A 73 3.09 -8.56 -11.86
N ARG A 74 2.53 -7.79 -10.93
CA ARG A 74 2.29 -8.19 -9.54
C ARG A 74 1.35 -9.40 -9.48
N ILE A 75 0.23 -9.35 -10.19
CA ILE A 75 -0.73 -10.47 -10.22
C ILE A 75 -0.06 -11.73 -10.76
N ALA A 76 0.65 -11.61 -11.89
CA ALA A 76 1.37 -12.74 -12.48
C ALA A 76 2.45 -13.30 -11.53
N ALA A 77 3.24 -12.43 -10.90
CA ALA A 77 4.28 -12.82 -9.95
C ALA A 77 3.70 -13.57 -8.74
N VAL A 78 2.60 -13.08 -8.15
CA VAL A 78 1.94 -13.74 -7.02
C VAL A 78 1.41 -15.12 -7.42
N GLN A 79 0.81 -15.25 -8.61
CA GLN A 79 0.31 -16.53 -9.12
C GLN A 79 1.43 -17.54 -9.38
N VAL A 80 2.60 -17.08 -9.85
CA VAL A 80 3.77 -17.93 -10.08
C VAL A 80 4.43 -18.34 -8.77
N MET A 81 4.54 -17.43 -7.80
CA MET A 81 5.12 -17.74 -6.48
C MET A 81 4.25 -18.69 -5.67
N TYR A 82 2.93 -18.53 -5.77
CA TYR A 82 1.94 -19.29 -4.98
C TYR A 82 0.88 -19.91 -5.88
N PRO A 83 1.24 -20.89 -6.74
CA PRO A 83 0.28 -21.56 -7.59
C PRO A 83 -0.70 -22.37 -6.74
N LEU A 84 -1.98 -22.41 -7.14
CA LEU A 84 -2.93 -23.35 -6.55
C LEU A 84 -2.49 -24.76 -6.96
N THR A 85 -2.10 -25.57 -5.98
CA THR A 85 -1.88 -27.00 -6.20
C THR A 85 -3.18 -27.73 -5.91
N GLY A 86 -3.46 -28.83 -6.61
CA GLY A 86 -4.71 -29.60 -6.44
C GLY A 86 -4.88 -30.20 -5.03
N ARG A 87 -5.29 -31.47 -4.93
CA ARG A 87 -5.53 -32.10 -3.60
C ARG A 87 -4.28 -32.37 -2.77
N VAL A 88 -3.10 -32.03 -3.27
CA VAL A 88 -1.83 -32.59 -2.80
C VAL A 88 -1.37 -32.00 -1.46
N ILE A 89 -1.73 -30.75 -1.13
CA ILE A 89 -1.33 -30.12 0.14
C ILE A 89 -2.47 -29.27 0.73
N LYS A 90 -3.37 -29.89 1.50
CA LYS A 90 -4.50 -29.20 2.17
C LYS A 90 -4.07 -28.04 3.06
N SER A 91 -2.93 -28.16 3.75
CA SER A 91 -2.40 -27.10 4.63
C SER A 91 -1.95 -25.88 3.83
N TYR A 92 -1.29 -26.08 2.68
CA TYR A 92 -0.90 -25.01 1.77
C TYR A 92 -2.12 -24.30 1.18
N ASN A 93 -3.12 -25.06 0.71
CA ASN A 93 -4.35 -24.48 0.17
C ASN A 93 -5.15 -23.72 1.25
N GLY A 94 -5.12 -24.17 2.51
CA GLY A 94 -5.71 -23.46 3.64
C GLY A 94 -5.03 -22.13 3.98
N ASN A 95 -3.74 -21.99 3.65
CA ASN A 95 -2.94 -20.77 3.86
C ASN A 95 -2.75 -19.94 2.58
N HIS A 96 -3.31 -20.37 1.45
CA HIS A 96 -3.05 -19.76 0.15
C HIS A 96 -3.44 -18.28 0.11
N VAL A 97 -4.58 -17.92 0.71
CA VAL A 97 -5.02 -16.52 0.84
C VAL A 97 -4.03 -15.70 1.65
N LEU A 98 -3.58 -16.20 2.81
CA LEU A 98 -2.56 -15.53 3.62
C LEU A 98 -1.26 -15.30 2.84
N LEU A 99 -0.76 -16.33 2.15
CA LEU A 99 0.49 -16.26 1.39
C LEU A 99 0.41 -15.25 0.24
N THR A 100 -0.63 -15.34 -0.59
CA THR A 100 -0.84 -14.44 -1.73
C THR A 100 -1.10 -13.00 -1.30
N SER A 101 -1.83 -12.80 -0.21
CA SER A 101 -2.10 -11.48 0.36
C SER A 101 -0.82 -10.82 0.88
N ASN A 102 0.00 -11.55 1.63
CA ASN A 102 1.28 -11.03 2.14
C ASN A 102 2.26 -10.71 1.01
N ALA A 103 2.33 -11.56 -0.02
CA ALA A 103 3.14 -11.30 -1.20
C ALA A 103 2.68 -10.04 -1.96
N THR A 104 1.36 -9.84 -2.07
CA THR A 104 0.78 -8.64 -2.68
C THR A 104 1.17 -7.38 -1.90
N ILE A 105 1.05 -7.40 -0.56
CA ILE A 105 1.44 -6.28 0.30
C ILE A 105 2.94 -5.97 0.15
N TYR A 106 3.78 -7.00 0.15
CA TYR A 106 5.22 -6.84 -0.04
C TYR A 106 5.53 -6.14 -1.38
N LEU A 107 4.99 -6.65 -2.49
CA LEU A 107 5.23 -6.07 -3.81
C LEU A 107 4.68 -4.64 -3.94
N ASN A 108 3.56 -4.33 -3.28
CA ASN A 108 3.04 -2.96 -3.21
C ASN A 108 4.00 -2.02 -2.48
N ASN A 109 4.60 -2.46 -1.38
CA ASN A 109 5.57 -1.64 -0.65
C ASN A 109 6.84 -1.40 -1.48
N VAL A 110 7.35 -2.46 -2.13
CA VAL A 110 8.48 -2.33 -3.07
C VAL A 110 8.16 -1.32 -4.16
N GLU A 111 6.97 -1.36 -4.75
CA GLU A 111 6.58 -0.40 -5.78
C GLU A 111 6.50 1.03 -5.26
N LYS A 112 6.00 1.26 -4.03
CA LYS A 112 6.03 2.60 -3.42
C LYS A 112 7.45 3.13 -3.28
N GLU A 113 8.38 2.29 -2.84
CA GLU A 113 9.80 2.66 -2.67
C GLU A 113 10.48 2.96 -4.01
N GLU A 114 10.25 2.13 -5.02
CA GLU A 114 10.80 2.35 -6.37
C GLU A 114 10.18 3.59 -7.03
N LEU A 115 8.87 3.80 -6.87
CA LEU A 115 8.20 4.98 -7.38
C LEU A 115 8.72 6.27 -6.72
N ARG A 116 9.07 6.23 -5.44
CA ARG A 116 9.71 7.35 -4.75
C ARG A 116 11.03 7.71 -5.41
N LYS A 117 11.90 6.74 -5.67
CA LYS A 117 13.18 6.95 -6.35
C LYS A 117 13.00 7.56 -7.74
N VAL A 118 12.03 7.07 -8.50
CA VAL A 118 11.71 7.59 -9.84
C VAL A 118 11.25 9.05 -9.77
N VAL A 119 10.39 9.39 -8.83
CA VAL A 119 9.88 10.77 -8.66
C VAL A 119 11.00 11.71 -8.22
N ASP A 120 11.82 11.29 -7.25
CA ASP A 120 12.96 12.08 -6.79
C ASP A 120 13.95 12.33 -7.94
N GLU A 121 14.28 11.30 -8.72
CA GLU A 121 15.18 11.42 -9.88
C GLU A 121 14.58 12.31 -10.97
N TYR A 122 13.29 12.16 -11.25
CA TYR A 122 12.58 13.01 -12.20
C TYR A 122 12.64 14.49 -11.79
N CYS A 123 12.36 14.79 -10.52
CA CYS A 123 12.35 16.16 -10.01
C CYS A 123 13.72 16.82 -10.02
N LYS A 124 14.82 16.06 -9.84
CA LYS A 124 16.20 16.60 -9.96
C LYS A 124 16.45 17.28 -11.31
N TYR A 125 15.95 16.70 -12.40
CA TYR A 125 16.24 17.19 -13.75
C TYR A 125 15.08 17.95 -14.40
N ASN A 126 13.87 17.87 -13.86
CA ASN A 126 12.67 18.40 -14.52
C ASN A 126 11.92 19.46 -13.70
N ALA A 127 12.43 19.88 -12.54
CA ALA A 127 11.78 20.91 -11.70
C ALA A 127 11.49 22.21 -12.47
N TYR A 128 12.38 22.59 -13.39
CA TYR A 128 12.25 23.80 -14.23
C TYR A 128 10.95 23.86 -15.03
N LYS A 129 10.34 22.71 -15.35
CA LYS A 129 9.07 22.63 -16.08
C LYS A 129 7.88 23.17 -15.28
N PHE A 130 8.01 23.26 -13.96
CA PHE A 130 6.93 23.62 -13.05
C PHE A 130 7.05 25.02 -12.46
N GLU A 131 8.19 25.70 -12.63
CA GLU A 131 8.52 26.99 -12.00
C GLU A 131 7.44 28.07 -12.15
N TYR A 132 6.72 28.09 -13.27
CA TYR A 132 5.70 29.10 -13.54
C TYR A 132 4.26 28.65 -13.27
N LYS A 133 4.01 27.34 -13.20
CA LYS A 133 2.64 26.78 -13.09
C LYS A 133 2.36 26.24 -11.70
N ASP A 134 3.29 25.49 -11.14
CA ASP A 134 3.23 24.96 -9.79
C ASP A 134 4.66 24.76 -9.24
N PRO A 135 5.28 25.80 -8.68
CA PRO A 135 6.64 25.73 -8.14
C PRO A 135 6.80 24.67 -7.04
N GLN A 136 5.69 24.21 -6.45
CA GLN A 136 5.70 23.24 -5.35
C GLN A 136 5.61 21.79 -5.86
N ALA A 137 5.39 21.54 -7.15
CA ALA A 137 5.22 20.19 -7.69
C ALA A 137 6.41 19.26 -7.38
N CYS A 138 7.63 19.81 -7.32
CA CYS A 138 8.85 19.07 -6.98
C CYS A 138 9.46 19.47 -5.62
N SER A 139 8.73 20.21 -4.78
CA SER A 139 9.27 20.56 -3.45
C SER A 139 9.31 19.32 -2.56
N GLU A 140 10.36 19.19 -1.76
CA GLU A 140 10.53 18.03 -0.87
C GLU A 140 9.34 17.84 0.06
N ALA A 141 8.79 18.93 0.59
CA ALA A 141 7.58 18.90 1.43
C ALA A 141 6.37 18.31 0.69
N ARG A 142 6.15 18.73 -0.57
CA ARG A 142 5.05 18.20 -1.38
C ARG A 142 5.26 16.73 -1.69
N ILE A 143 6.45 16.34 -2.15
CA ILE A 143 6.75 14.94 -2.47
C ILE A 143 6.60 14.07 -1.22
N ASN A 144 7.15 14.47 -0.08
CA ASN A 144 6.97 13.74 1.18
C ASN A 144 5.49 13.57 1.55
N SER A 145 4.66 14.61 1.35
CA SER A 145 3.22 14.52 1.63
C SER A 145 2.47 13.53 0.74
N LEU A 146 2.98 13.24 -0.47
CA LEU A 146 2.35 12.29 -1.39
C LEU A 146 2.64 10.83 -1.00
N PHE A 147 3.77 10.56 -0.36
CA PHE A 147 4.22 9.19 -0.02
C PHE A 147 3.92 8.76 1.43
N ASN A 148 3.50 9.69 2.28
CA ASN A 148 3.17 9.46 3.70
C ASN A 148 1.72 9.00 3.93
#